data_AF-A0AA88HCZ0-F1
#
_entry.id   AF-A0AA88HCZ0-F1
#
_cell.length_a   1.000
_cell.length_b   1.000
_cell.length_c   1.000
_cell.angle_alpha   90.00
_cell.angle_beta   90.00
_cell.angle_gamma   90.00
#
_symmetry.space_group_name_H-M   'P 1'
#
loop_
_entity.id
_entity.type
_entity.pdbx_description
1 polymer ?
#
loop_
_entity_poly.entity_id
_entity_poly.type
_entity_poly.pdbx_seq_one_letter_code
_entity_poly.pdbx_strand_id
1 'polypeptide(L)'
;MRTYKRKTENRTIPPEVIRQGVQKILEGGKFATVAREMHIPRSTLKRYTQKFLTEEVTDRLDPSGIAQRAGSEMFVGQDSGSQSQSEPSSADLQALVGSTSAALRPEVVRPYPKAPPKKGDTIKRKKGRSQVLTDTPVKNALIEELSAKKKHKGETEEKKTSKSSKNTAKEMPRKALFVEADNFSSDSENEMVFDNDSDLDVDMDDCKRVKEYFAGEVKEDTSEGYVVNFLWRKSPSWKFVFPEVADESLVPQSDIVMKLPVPRISGGTKRAAKALVFDINLSEYSVE
;
A
#
# COMPACT_ATOMS: atom_id res chain seq x y z
N MET A 1 -10.09 -39.42 -0.50
CA MET A 1 -9.95 -38.04 -1.02
C MET A 1 -10.70 -37.07 -0.10
N ARG A 2 -10.06 -35.97 0.36
CA ARG A 2 -10.75 -34.93 1.15
C ARG A 2 -11.42 -33.94 0.19
N THR A 3 -12.75 -33.93 0.14
CA THR A 3 -13.54 -32.94 -0.59
C THR A 3 -13.68 -31.69 0.28
N TYR A 4 -12.79 -30.72 0.09
CA TYR A 4 -12.89 -29.44 0.78
C TYR A 4 -14.00 -28.60 0.15
N LYS A 5 -15.18 -28.57 0.77
CA LYS A 5 -16.24 -27.60 0.45
C LYS A 5 -15.82 -26.23 0.98
N ARG A 6 -15.63 -25.26 0.09
CA ARG A 6 -15.32 -23.88 0.49
C ARG A 6 -16.54 -23.27 1.18
N LYS A 7 -16.31 -22.49 2.23
CA LYS A 7 -17.36 -21.83 3.02
C LYS A 7 -18.00 -20.63 2.33
N THR A 8 -17.46 -20.19 1.19
CA THR A 8 -17.89 -18.96 0.52
C THR A 8 -17.88 -19.13 -0.99
N GLU A 9 -18.92 -18.64 -1.65
CA GLU A 9 -19.06 -18.52 -3.11
C GLU A 9 -18.24 -17.35 -3.69
N ASN A 10 -17.36 -16.72 -2.90
CA ASN A 10 -16.55 -15.57 -3.34
C ASN A 10 -15.53 -15.86 -4.46
N ARG A 11 -15.52 -17.08 -5.04
CA ARG A 11 -14.78 -17.41 -6.27
C ARG A 11 -15.67 -17.92 -7.40
N THR A 12 -16.97 -17.69 -7.33
CA THR A 12 -17.92 -18.08 -8.39
C THR A 12 -17.88 -17.12 -9.58
N ILE A 13 -17.23 -15.96 -9.45
CA ILE A 13 -17.11 -14.99 -10.55
C ILE A 13 -16.20 -15.59 -11.62
N PRO A 14 -16.69 -15.79 -12.86
CA PRO A 14 -15.89 -16.32 -13.94
C PRO A 14 -14.73 -15.36 -14.26
N PRO A 15 -13.54 -15.89 -14.60
CA PRO A 15 -12.35 -15.08 -14.83
C PRO A 15 -12.53 -14.07 -15.97
N GLU A 16 -13.39 -14.39 -16.94
CA GLU A 16 -13.70 -13.53 -18.09
C GLU A 16 -14.40 -12.22 -17.69
N VAL A 17 -15.35 -12.31 -16.75
CA VAL A 17 -16.06 -11.13 -16.23
C VAL A 17 -15.09 -10.23 -15.45
N ILE A 18 -14.11 -10.82 -14.77
CA ILE A 18 -13.04 -10.05 -14.10
C ILE A 18 -12.15 -9.33 -15.13
N ARG A 19 -11.77 -9.99 -16.23
CA ARG A 19 -10.96 -9.39 -17.30
C ARG A 19 -11.68 -8.20 -17.95
N GLN A 20 -12.94 -8.38 -18.33
CA GLN A 20 -13.76 -7.29 -18.89
C GLN A 20 -13.89 -6.11 -17.91
N GLY A 21 -14.07 -6.39 -16.61
CA GLY A 21 -14.10 -5.35 -15.60
C GLY A 21 -12.77 -4.60 -15.43
N VAL A 22 -11.63 -5.29 -15.56
CA VAL A 22 -10.31 -4.65 -15.55
C VAL A 22 -10.12 -3.77 -16.78
N GLN A 23 -10.50 -4.25 -17.97
CA GLN A 23 -10.37 -3.51 -19.22
C GLN A 23 -11.17 -2.19 -19.18
N LYS A 24 -12.43 -2.23 -18.73
CA LYS A 24 -13.25 -1.01 -18.54
C LYS A 24 -12.62 0.01 -17.59
N ILE A 25 -11.83 -0.43 -16.62
CA ILE A 25 -11.12 0.48 -15.70
C ILE A 25 -9.90 1.08 -16.39
N LEU A 26 -9.17 0.31 -17.20
CA LEU A 26 -8.04 0.81 -17.99
C LEU A 26 -8.49 1.83 -19.06
N GLU A 27 -9.71 1.68 -19.58
CA GLU A 27 -10.38 2.66 -20.47
C GLU A 27 -10.83 3.95 -19.74
N GLY A 28 -10.53 4.11 -18.44
CA GLY A 28 -10.85 5.30 -17.65
C GLY A 28 -12.10 5.17 -16.76
N GLY A 29 -12.72 3.99 -16.69
CA GLY A 29 -13.89 3.73 -15.86
C GLY A 29 -13.61 3.84 -14.35
N LYS A 30 -14.52 4.49 -13.60
CA LYS A 30 -14.45 4.56 -12.14
C LYS A 30 -14.72 3.17 -11.51
N PHE A 31 -13.83 2.71 -10.63
CA PHE A 31 -13.93 1.41 -9.93
C PHE A 31 -15.31 1.11 -9.32
N ALA A 32 -15.99 2.12 -8.75
CA ALA A 32 -17.29 1.92 -8.11
C ALA A 32 -18.44 1.67 -9.09
N THR A 33 -18.35 2.23 -10.30
CA THR A 33 -19.33 2.05 -11.37
C THR A 33 -19.18 0.65 -11.96
N VAL A 34 -17.95 0.29 -12.36
CA VAL A 34 -17.64 -1.03 -12.95
C VAL A 34 -17.91 -2.18 -11.97
N ALA A 35 -17.64 -1.99 -10.68
CA ALA A 35 -17.93 -3.00 -9.65
C ALA A 35 -19.44 -3.30 -9.52
N ARG A 36 -20.29 -2.27 -9.61
CA ARG A 36 -21.75 -2.42 -9.55
C ARG A 36 -22.28 -3.08 -10.81
N GLU A 37 -21.79 -2.63 -11.97
CA GLU A 37 -22.21 -3.14 -13.29
C GLU A 37 -21.88 -4.62 -13.47
N MET A 38 -20.65 -5.03 -13.13
CA MET A 38 -20.18 -6.41 -13.35
C MET A 38 -20.47 -7.35 -12.15
N HIS A 39 -21.12 -6.84 -11.10
CA HIS A 39 -21.33 -7.54 -9.83
C HIS A 39 -20.04 -8.12 -9.20
N ILE A 40 -18.92 -7.41 -9.37
CA ILE A 40 -17.62 -7.80 -8.81
C ILE A 40 -17.33 -6.94 -7.57
N PRO A 41 -16.91 -7.53 -6.43
CA PRO A 41 -16.46 -6.76 -5.28
C PRO A 41 -15.31 -5.81 -5.66
N ARG A 42 -15.41 -4.55 -5.23
CA ARG A 42 -14.42 -3.50 -5.54
C ARG A 42 -12.99 -3.88 -5.15
N SER A 43 -12.81 -4.64 -4.07
CA SER A 43 -11.51 -5.16 -3.64
C SER A 43 -10.92 -6.18 -4.61
N THR A 44 -11.76 -7.03 -5.22
CA THR A 44 -11.36 -7.98 -6.25
C THR A 44 -10.88 -7.22 -7.49
N LEU A 45 -11.64 -6.25 -7.99
CA LEU A 45 -11.22 -5.43 -9.14
C LEU A 45 -9.88 -4.73 -8.87
N LYS A 46 -9.73 -4.01 -7.74
CA LYS A 46 -8.45 -3.36 -7.36
C LYS A 46 -7.26 -4.31 -7.36
N ARG A 47 -7.44 -5.52 -6.80
CA ARG A 47 -6.38 -6.52 -6.74
C ARG A 47 -5.97 -7.01 -8.13
N TYR A 48 -6.94 -7.23 -9.02
CA TYR A 48 -6.66 -7.70 -10.37
C TYR A 48 -6.11 -6.59 -11.27
N THR A 49 -6.61 -5.35 -11.19
CA THR A 49 -6.04 -4.22 -11.94
C THR A 49 -4.57 -3.99 -11.60
N GLN A 50 -4.19 -4.07 -10.30
CA GLN A 50 -2.79 -3.99 -9.89
C GLN A 50 -1.95 -5.13 -10.47
N LYS A 51 -2.50 -6.34 -10.50
CA LYS A 51 -1.83 -7.51 -11.07
C LYS A 51 -1.57 -7.34 -12.57
N PHE A 52 -2.57 -6.86 -13.33
CA PHE A 52 -2.43 -6.57 -14.76
C PHE A 52 -1.38 -5.48 -15.02
N LEU A 53 -1.39 -4.38 -14.25
CA LEU A 53 -0.37 -3.33 -14.36
C LEU A 53 1.04 -3.88 -14.10
N THR A 54 1.21 -4.78 -13.13
CA THR A 54 2.52 -5.38 -12.84
C THR A 54 2.95 -6.41 -13.88
N GLU A 55 2.01 -7.08 -14.55
CA GLU A 55 2.31 -8.07 -15.59
C GLU A 55 2.68 -7.39 -16.91
N GLU A 56 2.04 -6.27 -17.27
CA GLU A 56 2.43 -5.47 -18.45
C GLU A 56 3.79 -4.78 -18.29
N VAL A 57 4.18 -4.39 -17.08
CA VAL A 57 5.50 -3.75 -16.82
C VAL A 57 6.65 -4.75 -16.83
N THR A 58 6.37 -6.05 -16.77
CA THR A 58 7.39 -7.08 -16.93
C THR A 58 7.21 -7.76 -18.28
N ASP A 59 7.97 -7.34 -19.30
CA ASP A 59 8.19 -8.04 -20.58
C ASP A 59 8.86 -9.42 -20.40
N ARG A 60 8.41 -10.21 -19.43
CA ARG A 60 8.73 -11.62 -19.33
C ARG A 60 7.69 -12.36 -20.15
N LEU A 61 8.00 -12.50 -21.44
CA LEU A 61 7.33 -13.44 -22.34
C LEU A 61 7.05 -14.74 -21.58
N ASP A 62 5.77 -15.06 -21.44
CA ASP A 62 5.31 -16.24 -20.71
C ASP A 62 5.98 -17.48 -21.34
N PRO A 63 6.92 -18.16 -20.65
CA PRO A 63 7.74 -19.20 -21.28
C PRO A 63 6.92 -20.43 -21.71
N SER A 64 5.67 -20.53 -21.28
CA SER A 64 4.70 -21.54 -21.69
C SER A 64 4.15 -21.36 -23.10
N GLY A 65 4.26 -20.17 -23.71
CA GLY A 65 3.71 -19.90 -25.04
C GLY A 65 4.60 -20.30 -26.23
N ILE A 66 5.90 -20.50 -26.00
CA ILE A 66 6.87 -20.71 -27.09
C ILE A 66 6.95 -22.17 -27.55
N ALA A 67 6.44 -23.12 -26.76
CA ALA A 67 6.62 -24.55 -27.01
C ALA A 67 5.75 -25.17 -28.14
N GLN A 68 4.85 -24.41 -28.79
CA GLN A 68 3.93 -24.99 -29.80
C GLN A 68 4.08 -24.46 -31.23
N ARG A 69 5.08 -23.62 -31.53
CA ARG A 69 5.24 -23.05 -32.89
C ARG A 69 6.49 -23.52 -33.67
N ALA A 70 7.24 -24.48 -33.15
CA ALA A 70 8.46 -25.00 -33.78
C ALA A 70 8.21 -26.21 -34.69
N GLY A 71 7.18 -26.17 -35.54
CA GLY A 71 6.85 -27.30 -36.40
C GLY A 71 5.93 -26.97 -37.56
N SER A 72 6.36 -26.10 -38.49
CA SER A 72 6.05 -26.16 -39.93
C SER A 72 6.41 -24.84 -40.62
N GLU A 73 7.70 -24.59 -40.88
CA GLU A 73 8.10 -23.75 -42.01
C GLU A 73 9.34 -24.36 -42.64
N MET A 74 9.12 -25.08 -43.74
CA MET A 74 10.18 -25.45 -44.68
C MET A 74 10.57 -24.20 -45.46
N PHE A 75 11.54 -23.45 -44.95
CA PHE A 75 12.16 -22.37 -45.72
C PHE A 75 13.35 -22.92 -46.51
N VAL A 76 13.15 -23.03 -47.82
CA VAL A 76 14.14 -23.36 -48.84
C VAL A 76 15.11 -22.17 -48.95
N GLY A 77 16.41 -22.47 -48.85
CA GLY A 77 17.47 -21.47 -48.91
C GLY A 77 17.76 -20.91 -50.29
N GLN A 78 18.46 -19.77 -50.30
CA GLN A 78 19.52 -19.31 -51.21
C GLN A 78 19.98 -17.94 -50.68
N ASP A 79 21.15 -17.83 -50.07
CA ASP A 79 22.52 -17.73 -50.63
C ASP A 79 22.94 -16.27 -50.96
N SER A 80 24.19 -15.99 -50.59
CA SER A 80 25.10 -14.90 -50.97
C SER A 80 24.89 -13.47 -50.43
N GLY A 81 25.94 -12.93 -49.79
CA GLY A 81 26.06 -11.49 -49.50
C GLY A 81 27.05 -11.10 -48.40
N SER A 82 28.35 -11.14 -48.71
CA SER A 82 29.51 -10.66 -47.95
C SER A 82 29.44 -9.17 -47.52
N GLN A 83 29.98 -8.78 -46.34
CA GLN A 83 31.07 -7.76 -46.17
C GLN A 83 31.26 -7.21 -44.72
N SER A 84 32.46 -7.48 -44.19
CA SER A 84 33.43 -6.60 -43.48
C SER A 84 33.06 -5.71 -42.26
N GLN A 85 33.74 -6.03 -41.14
CA GLN A 85 34.64 -5.20 -40.29
C GLN A 85 34.19 -3.87 -39.66
N SER A 86 34.22 -3.79 -38.31
CA SER A 86 35.34 -3.19 -37.55
C SER A 86 35.11 -3.27 -36.04
N GLU A 87 36.11 -3.79 -35.32
CA GLU A 87 36.16 -3.88 -33.86
C GLU A 87 37.02 -2.75 -33.27
N PRO A 88 36.62 -2.13 -32.15
CA PRO A 88 37.52 -1.36 -31.31
C PRO A 88 38.19 -2.26 -30.25
N SER A 89 39.49 -2.39 -30.43
CA SER A 89 40.54 -2.77 -29.46
C SER A 89 40.20 -2.47 -27.99
N SER A 90 40.00 -3.53 -27.20
CA SER A 90 40.08 -3.52 -25.73
C SER A 90 41.39 -4.18 -25.31
N ALA A 91 42.42 -3.37 -25.16
CA ALA A 91 43.68 -3.74 -24.55
C ALA A 91 43.84 -2.91 -23.27
N ASP A 92 43.34 -3.45 -22.15
CA ASP A 92 43.97 -3.37 -20.83
C ASP A 92 43.03 -4.00 -19.79
N LEU A 93 43.61 -4.59 -18.73
CA LEU A 93 43.00 -5.38 -17.64
C LEU A 93 43.11 -6.91 -17.76
N GLN A 94 44.30 -7.41 -18.09
CA GLN A 94 44.74 -8.75 -17.69
C GLN A 94 45.72 -8.65 -16.51
N ALA A 95 45.21 -8.68 -15.26
CA ALA A 95 46.02 -9.06 -14.09
C ALA A 95 45.18 -9.21 -12.78
N LEU A 96 44.22 -10.15 -12.70
CA LEU A 96 43.81 -10.72 -11.39
C LEU A 96 42.96 -12.00 -11.50
N VAL A 97 43.34 -12.97 -12.34
CA VAL A 97 42.65 -14.28 -12.36
C VAL A 97 43.68 -15.39 -12.39
N GLY A 98 44.27 -15.66 -11.23
CA GLY A 98 45.19 -16.77 -11.06
C GLY A 98 45.18 -17.23 -9.61
N SER A 99 44.92 -18.53 -9.43
CA SER A 99 44.98 -19.30 -8.17
C SER A 99 43.76 -19.14 -7.25
N THR A 100 42.97 -20.16 -6.92
CA THR A 100 43.09 -21.61 -7.10
C THR A 100 41.68 -22.19 -6.92
N SER A 101 41.21 -23.01 -7.86
CA SER A 101 40.15 -23.99 -7.58
C SER A 101 40.72 -25.09 -6.69
N ALA A 102 41.07 -24.73 -5.45
CA ALA A 102 41.37 -25.71 -4.43
C ALA A 102 40.07 -26.49 -4.19
N ALA A 103 40.01 -27.70 -4.73
CA ALA A 103 38.95 -28.66 -4.47
C ALA A 103 38.64 -28.65 -2.97
N LEU A 104 37.47 -28.13 -2.61
CA LEU A 104 37.02 -28.05 -1.23
C LEU A 104 36.92 -29.49 -0.72
N ARG A 105 37.91 -29.92 0.06
CA ARG A 105 37.86 -31.21 0.76
C ARG A 105 36.63 -31.20 1.68
N PRO A 106 35.80 -32.25 1.70
CA PRO A 106 34.58 -32.32 2.52
C PRO A 106 34.81 -31.97 4.00
N GLU A 107 36.03 -32.18 4.49
CA GLU A 107 36.44 -31.89 5.87
C GLU A 107 36.55 -30.40 6.22
N VAL A 108 36.57 -29.49 5.23
CA VAL A 108 36.66 -28.03 5.45
C VAL A 108 35.28 -27.41 5.72
N VAL A 109 34.18 -28.10 5.39
CA VAL A 109 32.83 -27.70 5.81
C VAL A 109 32.55 -28.26 7.20
N ARG A 110 33.30 -27.80 8.21
CA ARG A 110 32.91 -28.05 9.59
C ARG A 110 31.63 -27.26 9.84
N PRO A 111 30.52 -27.91 10.27
CA PRO A 111 29.33 -27.17 10.61
C PRO A 111 29.71 -26.16 11.69
N TYR A 112 29.42 -24.89 11.45
CA TYR A 112 29.66 -23.83 12.43
C TYR A 112 29.08 -24.26 13.79
N PRO A 113 29.79 -23.98 14.89
CA PRO A 113 29.28 -24.30 16.22
C PRO A 113 27.87 -23.72 16.35
N LYS A 114 26.91 -24.56 16.75
CA LYS A 114 25.53 -24.12 16.94
C LYS A 114 25.54 -22.92 17.87
N ALA A 115 24.87 -21.85 17.46
CA ALA A 115 24.75 -20.65 18.27
C ALA A 115 24.25 -21.03 19.68
N PRO A 116 24.81 -20.44 20.74
CA PRO A 116 24.39 -20.73 22.10
C PRO A 116 22.90 -20.47 22.28
N PRO A 117 22.23 -21.19 23.20
CA PRO A 117 20.82 -20.94 23.50
C PRO A 117 20.62 -19.46 23.81
N LYS A 118 19.74 -18.81 23.03
CA LYS A 118 19.46 -17.37 23.18
C LYS A 118 18.99 -17.13 24.62
N LYS A 119 19.77 -16.36 25.39
CA LYS A 119 19.34 -15.84 26.69
C LYS A 119 18.19 -14.87 26.44
N GLY A 120 16.98 -15.36 26.58
CA GLY A 120 15.80 -14.56 26.45
C GLY A 120 14.71 -15.17 27.31
N ASP A 121 14.36 -14.44 28.37
CA ASP A 121 13.03 -14.40 28.96
C ASP A 121 12.04 -14.06 27.85
N THR A 122 11.78 -15.05 27.00
CA THR A 122 10.71 -14.98 26.02
C THR A 122 9.49 -15.10 26.89
N ILE A 123 8.92 -13.94 27.27
CA ILE A 123 7.63 -13.77 27.92
C ILE A 123 6.78 -14.97 27.51
N LYS A 124 6.59 -15.91 28.44
CA LYS A 124 5.96 -17.19 28.15
C LYS A 124 4.55 -16.88 27.66
N ARG A 125 4.39 -16.74 26.35
CA ARG A 125 3.08 -16.53 25.73
C ARG A 125 2.29 -17.75 26.16
N LYS A 126 1.23 -17.53 26.96
CA LYS A 126 0.42 -18.61 27.53
C LYS A 126 0.04 -19.54 26.40
N LYS A 127 0.61 -20.76 26.38
CA LYS A 127 0.26 -21.77 25.37
C LYS A 127 -1.23 -22.04 25.55
N GLY A 128 -2.03 -21.68 24.55
CA GLY A 128 -3.44 -22.05 24.55
C GLY A 128 -3.53 -23.57 24.67
N ARG A 129 -4.32 -24.06 25.64
CA ARG A 129 -4.59 -25.49 25.72
C ARG A 129 -5.45 -25.85 24.52
N SER A 130 -4.93 -26.65 23.60
CA SER A 130 -5.72 -27.26 22.55
C SER A 130 -6.66 -28.27 23.22
N GLN A 131 -7.85 -27.82 23.61
CA GLN A 131 -8.88 -28.71 24.14
C GLN A 131 -9.61 -29.30 22.94
N VAL A 132 -9.39 -30.58 22.69
CA VAL A 132 -10.17 -31.33 21.70
C VAL A 132 -11.59 -31.44 22.26
N LEU A 133 -12.54 -30.82 21.58
CA LEU A 133 -13.96 -30.84 21.93
C LEU A 133 -14.55 -32.21 21.55
N THR A 134 -14.22 -33.24 22.31
CA THR A 134 -14.86 -34.55 22.21
C THR A 134 -16.20 -34.51 22.94
N ASP A 135 -17.24 -34.99 22.26
CA ASP A 135 -18.64 -34.95 22.70
C ASP A 135 -18.85 -35.62 24.06
N THR A 136 -19.04 -34.78 25.08
CA THR A 136 -19.54 -35.07 26.44
C THR A 136 -20.10 -33.74 26.99
N PRO A 137 -21.07 -33.73 27.93
CA PRO A 137 -22.02 -32.64 28.25
C PRO A 137 -21.49 -31.20 28.45
N VAL A 138 -20.18 -31.02 28.53
CA VAL A 138 -19.49 -29.72 28.56
C VAL A 138 -19.81 -28.85 27.34
N LYS A 139 -20.05 -29.45 26.17
CA LYS A 139 -20.36 -28.70 24.94
C LYS A 139 -21.70 -27.96 25.01
N ASN A 140 -22.71 -28.55 25.65
CA ASN A 140 -24.02 -27.91 25.81
C ASN A 140 -23.94 -26.76 26.81
N ALA A 141 -23.23 -26.95 27.93
CA ALA A 141 -22.99 -25.89 28.91
C ALA A 141 -22.26 -24.68 28.30
N LEU A 142 -21.27 -24.91 27.43
CA LEU A 142 -20.55 -23.83 26.74
C LEU A 142 -21.41 -23.09 25.71
N ILE A 143 -22.31 -23.79 25.00
CA ILE A 143 -23.24 -23.15 24.06
C ILE A 143 -24.25 -22.29 24.81
N GLU A 144 -24.77 -22.79 25.93
CA GLU A 144 -25.74 -22.08 26.76
C GLU A 144 -25.12 -20.82 27.38
N GLU A 145 -23.89 -20.92 27.92
CA GLU A 145 -23.17 -19.78 28.49
C GLU A 145 -22.87 -18.69 27.44
N LEU A 146 -22.50 -19.08 26.21
CA LEU A 146 -22.28 -18.14 25.11
C LEU A 146 -23.59 -17.48 24.64
N SER A 147 -24.71 -18.20 24.68
CA SER A 147 -26.02 -17.63 24.33
C SER A 147 -26.53 -16.64 25.39
N ALA A 148 -26.31 -16.93 26.68
CA ALA A 148 -26.66 -16.02 27.79
C ALA A 148 -25.85 -14.71 27.73
N LYS A 149 -24.56 -14.78 27.40
CA LYS A 149 -23.70 -13.60 27.25
C LYS A 149 -24.07 -12.71 26.05
N LYS A 150 -24.70 -13.25 25.02
CA LYS A 150 -25.19 -12.46 23.87
C LYS A 150 -26.48 -11.71 24.18
N LYS A 151 -27.37 -12.26 25.02
CA LYS A 151 -28.63 -11.60 25.41
C LYS A 151 -28.39 -10.32 26.22
N HIS A 152 -27.36 -10.28 27.07
CA HIS A 152 -26.98 -9.06 27.80
C HIS A 152 -26.33 -7.95 26.96
N LYS A 153 -26.01 -8.20 25.68
CA LYS A 153 -25.43 -7.18 24.79
C LYS A 153 -26.45 -6.52 23.85
N GLY A 154 -27.68 -7.05 23.78
CA GLY A 154 -28.75 -6.51 22.92
C GLY A 154 -29.70 -5.53 23.61
N GLU A 155 -29.74 -5.48 24.94
CA GLU A 155 -30.66 -4.61 25.69
C GLU A 155 -30.00 -3.35 26.28
N THR A 156 -28.75 -3.05 25.93
CA THR A 156 -28.04 -1.85 26.44
C THR A 156 -27.71 -0.81 25.37
N GLU A 157 -28.49 -0.73 24.29
CA GLU A 157 -28.38 0.36 23.29
C GLU A 157 -29.58 1.33 23.27
N GLU A 158 -30.62 1.13 24.10
CA GLU A 158 -31.73 2.07 24.25
C GLU A 158 -31.88 2.58 25.69
N LYS A 159 -30.94 3.41 26.15
CA LYS A 159 -31.13 4.44 27.22
C LYS A 159 -29.80 5.01 27.70
N LYS A 160 -29.17 5.86 26.89
CA LYS A 160 -28.23 6.89 27.41
C LYS A 160 -28.33 8.19 26.60
N THR A 161 -29.50 8.80 26.65
CA THR A 161 -29.63 10.26 26.56
C THR A 161 -30.09 10.80 27.91
N SER A 162 -29.52 11.94 28.30
CA SER A 162 -29.82 12.77 29.48
C SER A 162 -29.02 12.55 30.78
N LYS A 163 -28.48 13.69 31.27
CA LYS A 163 -27.89 14.03 32.59
C LYS A 163 -26.36 13.82 32.71
N SER A 164 -25.54 14.79 32.28
CA SER A 164 -25.16 16.05 32.98
C SER A 164 -24.33 15.82 34.25
N SER A 165 -23.05 16.23 34.23
CA SER A 165 -22.60 17.39 35.02
C SER A 165 -21.10 17.71 34.84
N LYS A 166 -20.85 19.01 34.60
CA LYS A 166 -19.69 19.84 34.97
C LYS A 166 -18.27 19.38 34.60
N ASN A 167 -17.65 20.07 33.64
CA ASN A 167 -16.66 21.11 33.95
C ASN A 167 -16.32 22.03 32.75
N THR A 168 -16.63 23.31 32.96
CA THR A 168 -15.90 24.53 32.56
C THR A 168 -15.47 24.73 31.10
N ALA A 169 -16.39 25.36 30.35
CA ALA A 169 -16.23 26.57 29.53
C ALA A 169 -14.82 27.00 29.08
N LYS A 170 -14.64 27.01 27.74
CA LYS A 170 -14.35 28.23 26.95
C LYS A 170 -14.73 27.94 25.50
N GLU A 171 -15.90 28.42 25.12
CA GLU A 171 -16.52 28.28 23.80
C GLU A 171 -16.30 29.59 23.02
N MET A 172 -15.82 29.48 21.77
CA MET A 172 -15.90 30.55 20.77
C MET A 172 -17.03 30.22 19.79
N PRO A 173 -17.83 31.21 19.35
CA PRO A 173 -19.07 30.98 18.64
C PRO A 173 -18.82 30.68 17.16
N ARG A 174 -19.23 29.50 16.70
CA ARG A 174 -19.42 29.24 15.26
C ARG A 174 -20.88 29.46 14.92
N LYS A 175 -21.16 30.58 14.25
CA LYS A 175 -22.45 30.87 13.61
C LYS A 175 -22.67 29.83 12.52
N ALA A 176 -23.71 29.02 12.70
CA ALA A 176 -24.35 28.28 11.63
C ALA A 176 -25.27 29.24 10.87
N LEU A 177 -25.12 29.29 9.54
CA LEU A 177 -26.16 29.77 8.64
C LEU A 177 -26.64 28.57 7.84
N PHE A 178 -27.82 28.13 8.25
CA PHE A 178 -28.75 27.28 7.54
C PHE A 178 -29.55 28.20 6.60
N VAL A 179 -29.62 27.86 5.31
CA VAL A 179 -30.65 28.36 4.41
C VAL A 179 -31.28 27.16 3.73
N GLU A 180 -32.61 27.13 3.84
CA GLU A 180 -33.55 26.15 3.35
C GLU A 180 -33.69 26.16 1.82
N ALA A 181 -34.04 24.96 1.33
CA ALA A 181 -34.90 24.61 0.19
C ALA A 181 -34.97 25.59 -1.00
N ASP A 182 -34.68 25.05 -2.19
CA ASP A 182 -35.69 25.01 -3.24
C ASP A 182 -35.57 23.77 -4.12
N ASN A 183 -36.76 23.23 -4.38
CA ASN A 183 -37.10 22.06 -5.15
C ASN A 183 -37.04 22.40 -6.64
N PHE A 184 -36.24 21.69 -7.44
CA PHE A 184 -36.40 21.74 -8.91
C PHE A 184 -36.29 20.33 -9.51
N SER A 185 -37.47 19.72 -9.65
CA SER A 185 -37.74 18.63 -10.57
C SER A 185 -37.82 19.23 -11.97
N SER A 186 -36.99 18.75 -12.90
CA SER A 186 -37.24 18.97 -14.33
C SER A 186 -36.75 17.77 -15.13
N ASP A 187 -37.72 16.94 -15.47
CA ASP A 187 -37.69 15.97 -16.55
C ASP A 187 -37.53 16.73 -17.87
N SER A 188 -36.49 16.43 -18.66
CA SER A 188 -36.33 16.97 -20.01
C SER A 188 -35.52 16.00 -20.85
N GLU A 189 -36.27 15.21 -21.61
CA GLU A 189 -35.79 14.47 -22.77
C GLU A 189 -35.29 15.49 -23.79
N ASN A 190 -33.99 15.49 -24.09
CA ASN A 190 -33.44 16.32 -25.16
C ASN A 190 -32.48 15.50 -26.01
N GLU A 191 -32.82 15.41 -27.29
CA GLU A 191 -32.08 14.65 -28.29
C GLU A 191 -30.69 15.23 -28.55
N MET A 192 -29.73 14.30 -28.67
CA MET A 192 -28.34 14.60 -28.98
C MET A 192 -28.19 14.94 -30.46
N VAL A 193 -27.99 16.22 -30.76
CA VAL A 193 -27.26 16.64 -31.96
C VAL A 193 -26.53 17.94 -31.60
N PHE A 194 -25.20 17.95 -31.60
CA PHE A 194 -24.38 19.07 -32.08
C PHE A 194 -22.90 18.65 -32.10
N ASP A 195 -22.34 18.67 -33.30
CA ASP A 195 -20.93 18.49 -33.63
C ASP A 195 -20.06 19.66 -33.10
N ASN A 196 -18.85 19.30 -32.63
CA ASN A 196 -17.60 20.07 -32.65
C ASN A 196 -17.64 21.60 -32.47
N ASP A 197 -17.14 22.11 -31.33
CA ASP A 197 -15.74 22.57 -31.19
C ASP A 197 -15.48 23.19 -29.80
N SER A 198 -14.48 22.62 -29.12
CA SER A 198 -13.65 23.14 -28.03
C SER A 198 -14.16 24.30 -27.14
N ASP A 199 -14.92 23.98 -26.10
CA ASP A 199 -14.95 24.74 -24.83
C ASP A 199 -15.16 23.75 -23.68
N LEU A 200 -14.05 23.23 -23.16
CA LEU A 200 -14.01 22.41 -21.95
C LEU A 200 -13.93 23.37 -20.77
N ASP A 201 -15.08 23.88 -20.34
CA ASP A 201 -15.24 24.52 -19.04
C ASP A 201 -14.98 23.47 -17.95
N VAL A 202 -13.72 23.30 -17.58
CA VAL A 202 -13.35 22.60 -16.35
C VAL A 202 -13.74 23.55 -15.23
N ASP A 203 -14.97 23.40 -14.75
CA ASP A 203 -15.42 23.98 -13.49
C ASP A 203 -14.39 23.59 -12.42
N MET A 204 -13.50 24.54 -12.12
CA MET A 204 -12.47 24.40 -11.11
C MET A 204 -13.16 24.60 -9.77
N ASP A 205 -13.98 23.62 -9.39
CA ASP A 205 -14.61 23.49 -8.08
C ASP A 205 -13.58 23.89 -7.02
N ASP A 206 -13.95 24.80 -6.12
CA ASP A 206 -13.16 25.33 -5.01
C ASP A 206 -12.61 24.19 -4.12
N CYS A 207 -11.59 23.50 -4.61
CA CYS A 207 -10.85 22.48 -3.91
C CYS A 207 -10.07 23.23 -2.85
N LYS A 208 -10.68 23.33 -1.66
CA LYS A 208 -10.05 23.85 -0.44
C LYS A 208 -8.65 23.27 -0.36
N ARG A 209 -7.64 24.08 -0.69
CA ARG A 209 -6.24 23.64 -0.71
C ARG A 209 -5.91 23.18 0.70
N VAL A 210 -5.82 21.87 0.89
CA VAL A 210 -5.39 21.30 2.16
C VAL A 210 -3.94 21.71 2.31
N LYS A 211 -3.63 22.46 3.36
CA LYS A 211 -2.24 22.83 3.67
C LYS A 211 -1.55 21.59 4.22
N GLU A 212 -0.66 21.02 3.44
CA GLU A 212 0.20 19.92 3.85
C GLU A 212 1.50 20.48 4.41
N TYR A 213 1.93 19.94 5.54
CA TYR A 213 3.16 20.33 6.22
C TYR A 213 4.18 19.21 6.13
N PHE A 214 5.46 19.54 5.95
CA PHE A 214 6.53 18.56 5.86
C PHE A 214 7.57 18.81 6.95
N ALA A 215 8.27 17.75 7.36
CA ALA A 215 9.39 17.83 8.29
C ALA A 215 10.69 17.51 7.54
N GLY A 216 11.76 18.23 7.82
CA GLY A 216 13.02 18.13 7.10
C GLY A 216 14.25 18.40 7.96
N GLU A 217 15.39 17.84 7.58
CA GLU A 217 16.71 18.19 8.12
C GLU A 217 17.36 19.22 7.21
N VAL A 218 17.76 20.37 7.76
CA VAL A 218 18.51 21.38 7.02
C VAL A 218 19.95 20.90 6.82
N LYS A 219 20.39 20.79 5.57
CA LYS A 219 21.75 20.41 5.20
C LYS A 219 22.65 21.61 5.01
N GLU A 220 22.17 22.61 4.27
CA GLU A 220 22.93 23.80 3.90
C GLU A 220 22.07 25.05 4.01
N ASP A 221 22.69 26.13 4.46
CA ASP A 221 22.09 27.47 4.57
C ASP A 221 22.56 28.33 3.40
N THR A 222 21.65 28.66 2.49
CA THR A 222 21.91 29.53 1.33
C THR A 222 21.30 30.92 1.58
N SER A 223 21.78 31.96 0.90
CA SER A 223 21.21 33.32 1.02
C SER A 223 19.73 33.39 0.64
N GLU A 224 19.25 32.50 -0.22
CA GLU A 224 17.88 32.48 -0.74
C GLU A 224 16.94 31.56 0.06
N GLY A 225 17.48 30.65 0.87
CA GLY A 225 16.70 29.60 1.52
C GLY A 225 17.56 28.51 2.14
N TYR A 226 16.95 27.37 2.39
CA TYR A 226 17.57 26.22 3.03
C TYR A 226 17.49 25.01 2.12
N VAL A 227 18.59 24.26 1.99
CA VAL A 227 18.56 22.93 1.36
C VAL A 227 18.10 21.95 2.42
N VAL A 228 16.88 21.43 2.26
CA VAL A 228 16.20 20.60 3.25
C VAL A 228 16.07 19.17 2.72
N ASN A 229 16.54 18.19 3.49
CA ASN A 229 16.31 16.76 3.24
C ASN A 229 15.04 16.31 3.98
N PHE A 230 13.97 15.99 3.26
CA PHE A 230 12.67 15.68 3.86
C PHE A 230 12.62 14.31 4.55
N LEU A 231 11.82 14.24 5.61
CA LEU A 231 11.54 13.03 6.35
C LEU A 231 10.12 12.55 6.06
N TRP A 232 9.94 11.24 5.91
CA TRP A 232 8.63 10.63 5.71
C TRP A 232 7.96 10.30 7.05
N ARG A 233 6.70 10.69 7.20
CA ARG A 233 5.89 10.32 8.36
C ARG A 233 5.40 8.88 8.26
N LYS A 234 5.51 8.13 9.36
CA LYS A 234 4.96 6.77 9.48
C LYS A 234 3.58 6.81 10.13
N SER A 235 2.56 7.08 9.32
CA SER A 235 1.15 7.01 9.74
C SER A 235 0.81 5.62 10.33
N PRO A 236 0.05 5.55 11.44
CA PRO A 236 -0.65 6.64 12.14
C PRO A 236 0.18 7.34 13.23
N SER A 237 1.47 7.04 13.36
CA SER A 237 2.33 7.63 14.39
C SER A 237 3.05 8.89 13.93
N TRP A 238 3.39 9.76 14.87
CA TRP A 238 4.27 10.93 14.64
C TRP A 238 5.75 10.55 14.65
N LYS A 239 6.07 9.47 13.94
CA LYS A 239 7.44 8.97 13.76
C LYS A 239 7.89 9.34 12.36
N PHE A 240 9.11 9.85 12.27
CA PHE A 240 9.70 10.31 11.03
C PHE A 240 10.89 9.42 10.67
N VAL A 241 11.03 9.09 9.40
CA VAL A 241 12.12 8.24 8.90
C VAL A 241 12.68 8.86 7.63
N PHE A 242 14.00 8.93 7.51
CA PHE A 242 14.62 9.33 6.26
C PHE A 242 14.34 8.32 5.15
N PRO A 243 13.97 8.76 3.94
CA PRO A 243 13.92 7.89 2.78
C PRO A 243 15.30 7.28 2.48
N GLU A 244 15.32 6.17 1.74
CA GLU A 244 16.58 5.50 1.36
C GLU A 244 17.36 6.31 0.32
N VAL A 245 16.64 6.99 -0.58
CA VAL A 245 17.16 8.00 -1.49
C VAL A 245 16.87 9.36 -0.86
N ALA A 246 17.91 10.19 -0.68
CA ALA A 246 17.74 11.52 -0.11
C ALA A 246 16.77 12.36 -0.95
N ASP A 247 15.86 13.05 -0.28
CA ASP A 247 14.83 13.88 -0.90
C ASP A 247 15.13 15.33 -0.53
N GLU A 248 16.06 15.93 -1.27
CA GLU A 248 16.60 17.26 -1.00
C GLU A 248 15.96 18.30 -1.92
N SER A 249 15.49 19.40 -1.34
CA SER A 249 15.01 20.55 -2.12
C SER A 249 15.37 21.88 -1.46
N LEU A 250 15.40 22.93 -2.27
CA LEU A 250 15.59 24.30 -1.81
C LEU A 250 14.25 24.88 -1.34
N VAL A 251 14.15 25.18 -0.05
CA VAL A 251 12.95 25.74 0.58
C VAL A 251 13.21 27.20 0.97
N PRO A 252 12.38 28.15 0.51
CA PRO A 252 12.49 29.56 0.91
C PRO A 252 12.34 29.74 2.42
N GLN A 253 13.02 30.74 3.00
CA GLN A 253 12.93 31.01 4.44
C GLN A 253 11.50 31.36 4.90
N SER A 254 10.67 31.91 4.00
CA SER A 254 9.26 32.24 4.26
C SER A 254 8.37 31.03 4.52
N ASP A 255 8.74 29.87 3.97
CA ASP A 255 7.93 28.65 4.03
C ASP A 255 8.21 27.83 5.28
N ILE A 256 9.27 28.19 6.03
CA ILE A 256 9.61 27.55 7.29
C ILE A 256 8.70 28.07 8.41
N VAL A 257 7.83 27.18 8.87
CA VAL A 257 6.84 27.50 9.91
C VAL A 257 7.45 27.50 11.30
N MET A 258 8.28 26.49 11.61
CA MET A 258 8.79 26.27 12.98
C MET A 258 10.07 25.42 12.96
N LYS A 259 11.00 25.73 13.87
CA LYS A 259 12.15 24.86 14.18
C LYS A 259 11.75 23.80 15.20
N LEU A 260 11.92 22.53 14.86
CA LEU A 260 11.58 21.40 15.74
C LEU A 260 12.63 21.20 16.84
N PRO A 261 12.24 20.69 18.03
CA PRO A 261 13.19 20.32 19.08
C PRO A 261 14.08 19.14 18.65
N VAL A 262 15.18 18.90 19.37
CA VAL A 262 16.07 17.76 19.09
C VAL A 262 15.27 16.44 19.17
N PRO A 263 15.29 15.61 18.11
CA PRO A 263 14.50 14.38 18.09
C PRO A 263 15.05 13.33 19.05
N ARG A 264 14.15 12.52 19.60
CA ARG A 264 14.49 11.27 20.27
C ARG A 264 14.51 10.13 19.26
N ILE A 265 15.57 9.33 19.29
CA ILE A 265 15.66 8.12 18.48
C ILE A 265 14.74 7.05 19.09
N SER A 266 13.75 6.59 18.34
CA SER A 266 12.79 5.62 18.81
C SER A 266 13.22 4.18 18.48
N GLY A 267 13.43 3.38 19.54
CA GLY A 267 13.59 1.93 19.42
C GLY A 267 14.97 1.41 19.83
N GLY A 268 14.98 0.34 20.64
CA GLY A 268 16.21 -0.26 21.18
C GLY A 268 17.00 -1.15 20.20
N THR A 269 16.60 -1.23 18.93
CA THR A 269 17.28 -2.07 17.92
C THR A 269 17.88 -1.21 16.82
N LYS A 270 19.02 -1.63 16.25
CA LYS A 270 19.69 -0.92 15.14
C LYS A 270 18.77 -0.64 13.95
N ARG A 271 17.78 -1.52 13.70
CA ARG A 271 16.79 -1.34 12.63
C ARG A 271 15.76 -0.26 12.95
N ALA A 272 15.35 -0.15 14.21
CA ALA A 272 14.39 0.86 14.67
C ALA A 272 15.06 2.23 14.91
N ALA A 273 16.36 2.26 15.16
CA ALA A 273 17.14 3.48 15.45
C ALA A 273 17.16 4.54 14.34
N LYS A 274 16.52 4.28 13.19
CA LYS A 274 16.34 5.26 12.10
C LYS A 274 15.08 6.13 12.26
N ALA A 275 14.18 5.79 13.19
CA ALA A 275 12.93 6.49 13.39
C ALA A 275 13.07 7.59 14.46
N LEU A 276 12.81 8.83 14.05
CA LEU A 276 12.86 10.03 14.88
C LEU A 276 11.48 10.36 15.45
N VAL A 277 11.44 10.78 16.71
CA VAL A 277 10.24 11.23 17.42
C VAL A 277 10.52 12.58 18.06
N PHE A 278 9.57 13.50 17.98
CA PHE A 278 9.67 14.82 18.59
C PHE A 278 8.73 14.90 19.78
N ASP A 279 9.18 15.54 20.88
CA ASP A 279 8.38 15.76 22.09
C ASP A 279 7.47 17.00 21.93
N ILE A 280 6.81 17.13 20.79
CA ILE A 280 5.87 18.22 20.49
C ILE A 280 4.62 17.65 19.84
N ASN A 281 3.47 18.23 20.15
CA ASN A 281 2.22 17.81 19.53
C ASN A 281 2.12 18.45 18.14
N LEU A 282 2.21 17.62 17.10
CA LEU A 282 2.08 18.05 15.71
C LEU A 282 0.66 17.87 15.16
N SER A 283 -0.33 17.53 16.00
CA SER A 283 -1.71 17.27 15.55
C SER A 283 -2.41 18.45 14.88
N GLU A 284 -1.95 19.67 15.15
CA GLU A 284 -2.47 20.88 14.52
C GLU A 284 -1.95 21.06 13.09
N TYR A 285 -0.87 20.38 12.74
CA TYR A 285 -0.27 20.39 11.41
C TYR A 285 -0.71 19.14 10.66
N SER A 286 -1.40 19.32 9.52
CA SER A 286 -1.68 18.21 8.61
C SER A 286 -0.39 17.81 7.89
N VAL A 287 0.44 17.03 8.58
CA VAL A 287 1.62 16.40 7.98
C VAL A 287 1.14 15.17 7.23
N GLU A 288 1.49 14.98 5.96
CA GLU A 288 1.24 13.70 5.27
C GLU A 288 2.42 12.75 5.40
#